data_AF-A0A074S127-F1
#
_entry.id   AF-A0A074S127-F1
#
_cell.length_a   1.000
_cell.length_b   1.000
_cell.length_c   1.000
_cell.angle_alpha   90.00
_cell.angle_beta   90.00
_cell.angle_gamma   90.00
#
_symmetry.space_group_name_H-M   'P 1'
#
loop_
_entity.id
_entity.type
_entity.pdbx_description
1 polymer ?
#
loop_
_entity_poly.entity_id
_entity_poly.type
_entity_poly.pdbx_seq_one_letter_code
_entity_poly.pdbx_strand_id
1 'polypeptide(L)'
;MRSVILVTSLSCAASVLAHGYVQQLKIGSQYVPTWNPYKDPQQKVTRITRAFKDNGPIPDGEFTTSAITCNVGKTADTQNIPVNATAIVPAGTTVDFLWTDWQSDHPGPIMTYLAKCPGSCSTFKADSGNIWVKIQEDGYDATKNPPWASKRLPTVNSTWSATIPKTLQNGEYILRHEILGLQRATESGRAQFYPACHQITVTNGGTKALPTGIAIPGNYTLTDPGIMLEYREISATKPYTPPGGRPWTG
;
A
#
# COMPACT_ATOMS: atom_id res chain seq x y z
N MET A 1 -6.52 -59.90 -22.55
CA MET A 1 -6.37 -58.95 -21.42
C MET A 1 -5.77 -57.67 -21.98
N ARG A 2 -6.50 -56.55 -21.99
CA ARG A 2 -5.99 -55.26 -22.47
C ARG A 2 -5.51 -54.46 -21.26
N SER A 3 -4.20 -54.22 -21.18
CA SER A 3 -3.58 -53.42 -20.12
C SER A 3 -3.94 -51.94 -20.29
N VAL A 4 -4.55 -51.36 -19.27
CA VAL A 4 -4.82 -49.92 -19.18
C VAL A 4 -3.64 -49.27 -18.46
N ILE A 5 -2.86 -48.45 -19.17
CA ILE A 5 -1.80 -47.64 -18.58
C ILE A 5 -2.46 -46.36 -18.05
N LEU A 6 -2.51 -46.23 -16.73
CA LEU A 6 -3.01 -45.03 -16.05
C LEU A 6 -1.87 -43.99 -16.01
N VAL A 7 -1.97 -42.95 -16.83
CA VAL A 7 -1.06 -41.80 -16.78
C VAL A 7 -1.56 -40.85 -15.69
N THR A 8 -0.87 -40.82 -14.55
CA THR A 8 -1.10 -39.83 -13.49
C THR A 8 -0.46 -38.51 -13.90
N SER A 9 -1.27 -37.57 -14.37
CA SER A 9 -0.86 -36.19 -14.61
C SER A 9 -0.64 -35.48 -13.26
N LEU A 10 0.62 -35.24 -12.90
CA LEU A 10 0.98 -34.44 -11.73
C LEU A 10 0.78 -32.96 -12.08
N SER A 11 -0.37 -32.40 -11.71
CA SER A 11 -0.66 -30.97 -11.82
C SER A 11 0.14 -30.21 -10.76
N CYS A 12 1.32 -29.70 -11.13
CA CYS A 12 1.98 -28.65 -10.36
C CYS A 12 1.09 -27.40 -10.42
N ALA A 13 0.41 -27.08 -9.31
CA ALA A 13 -0.19 -25.78 -9.12
C ALA A 13 0.96 -24.75 -9.06
N ALA A 14 1.24 -24.10 -10.19
CA ALA A 14 2.09 -22.92 -10.21
C ALA A 14 1.41 -21.86 -9.33
N SER A 15 1.92 -21.66 -8.13
CA SER A 15 1.52 -20.54 -7.29
C SER A 15 2.06 -19.29 -7.97
N VAL A 16 1.17 -18.53 -8.61
CA VAL A 16 1.54 -17.27 -9.25
C VAL A 16 1.85 -16.26 -8.13
N LEU A 17 3.13 -16.12 -7.77
CA LEU A 17 3.70 -15.18 -6.79
C LEU A 17 3.62 -13.70 -7.23
N ALA A 18 2.56 -13.33 -7.96
CA ALA A 18 2.38 -11.98 -8.50
C ALA A 18 1.73 -10.99 -7.51
N HIS A 19 1.39 -11.42 -6.30
CA HIS A 19 0.56 -10.67 -5.36
C HIS A 19 1.21 -10.63 -3.98
N GLY A 20 1.03 -9.55 -3.23
CA GLY A 20 1.73 -9.35 -1.97
C GLY A 20 1.10 -8.31 -1.07
N TYR A 21 1.62 -8.27 0.16
CA TYR A 21 1.24 -7.31 1.19
C TYR A 21 2.47 -6.96 2.04
N VAL A 22 2.43 -5.81 2.72
CA VAL A 22 3.44 -5.46 3.73
C VAL A 22 3.33 -6.44 4.89
N GLN A 23 4.35 -7.26 5.14
CA GLN A 23 4.40 -8.27 6.21
C GLN A 23 5.02 -7.74 7.52
N GLN A 24 5.91 -6.75 7.43
CA GLN A 24 6.55 -6.13 8.58
C GLN A 24 6.87 -4.67 8.29
N LEU A 25 6.85 -3.84 9.34
CA LEU A 25 7.51 -2.54 9.33
C LEU A 25 8.82 -2.65 10.09
N LYS A 26 9.88 -2.05 9.59
CA LYS A 26 11.10 -1.80 10.36
C LYS A 26 11.15 -0.33 10.74
N ILE A 27 11.15 -0.06 12.04
CA ILE A 27 11.18 1.29 12.62
C ILE A 27 12.46 1.38 13.47
N GLY A 28 13.49 2.02 12.92
CA GLY A 28 14.83 1.96 13.49
C GLY A 28 15.36 0.53 13.52
N SER A 29 15.61 -0.02 14.71
CA SER A 29 16.02 -1.41 14.90
C SER A 29 14.85 -2.39 15.16
N GLN A 30 13.63 -1.88 15.36
CA GLN A 30 12.48 -2.71 15.71
C GLN A 30 11.76 -3.23 14.46
N TYR A 31 11.43 -4.52 14.47
CA TYR A 31 10.56 -5.15 13.48
C TYR A 31 9.17 -5.32 14.07
N VAL A 32 8.18 -4.66 13.47
CA VAL A 32 6.78 -4.70 13.89
C VAL A 32 5.98 -5.55 12.90
N PRO A 33 5.42 -6.71 13.30
CA PRO A 33 4.61 -7.53 12.42
C PRO A 33 3.30 -6.82 12.06
N THR A 34 2.93 -6.89 10.79
CA THR A 34 1.65 -6.39 10.28
C THR A 34 0.61 -7.53 10.21
N TRP A 35 -0.56 -7.23 9.66
CA TRP A 35 -1.60 -8.23 9.44
C TRP A 35 -1.17 -9.26 8.40
N ASN A 36 -1.24 -10.54 8.77
CA ASN A 36 -1.10 -11.67 7.86
C ASN A 36 -2.48 -12.26 7.53
N PRO A 37 -3.03 -12.07 6.32
CA PRO A 37 -4.39 -12.47 5.97
C PRO A 37 -4.61 -14.00 5.97
N TYR A 38 -3.55 -14.80 6.03
CA TYR A 38 -3.62 -16.27 5.99
C TYR A 38 -3.37 -16.95 7.34
N LYS A 39 -2.82 -16.22 8.32
CA LYS A 39 -2.47 -16.76 9.65
C LYS A 39 -3.19 -16.05 10.78
N ASP A 40 -3.31 -14.72 10.69
CA ASP A 40 -3.86 -13.92 11.78
C ASP A 40 -5.39 -14.11 11.95
N PRO A 41 -6.23 -14.37 10.92
CA PRO A 41 -7.65 -14.65 11.15
C PRO A 41 -7.92 -15.85 12.07
N GLN A 42 -6.99 -16.79 12.13
CA GLN A 42 -7.07 -18.00 12.96
C GLN A 42 -6.42 -17.80 14.33
N GLN A 43 -5.79 -16.66 14.58
CA GLN A 43 -5.07 -16.34 15.81
C GLN A 43 -5.71 -15.11 16.49
N LYS A 44 -5.81 -15.11 17.82
CA LYS A 44 -6.26 -13.91 18.57
C LYS A 44 -5.11 -12.91 18.73
N VAL A 45 -4.55 -12.43 17.62
CA VAL A 45 -3.41 -11.50 17.61
C VAL A 45 -3.87 -10.05 17.55
N THR A 46 -3.05 -9.17 18.12
CA THR A 46 -3.19 -7.72 17.96
C THR A 46 -2.13 -7.23 16.98
N ARG A 47 -2.55 -6.45 15.98
CA ARG A 47 -1.68 -5.83 14.97
C ARG A 47 -1.92 -4.32 14.92
N ILE A 48 -0.91 -3.59 14.50
CA ILE A 48 -1.04 -2.15 14.17
C ILE A 48 -1.72 -1.93 12.81
N THR A 49 -1.87 -2.99 12.01
CA THR A 49 -2.36 -2.94 10.64
C THR A 49 -3.82 -3.33 10.59
N ARG A 50 -4.64 -2.59 9.84
CA ARG A 50 -6.04 -2.95 9.61
C ARG A 50 -6.11 -4.25 8.84
N ALA A 51 -7.04 -5.12 9.22
CA ALA A 51 -7.21 -6.41 8.59
C ALA A 51 -7.70 -6.26 7.14
N PHE A 52 -7.18 -7.11 6.27
CA PHE A 52 -7.60 -7.25 4.87
C PHE A 52 -7.68 -8.73 4.49
N LYS A 53 -8.40 -9.04 3.41
CA LYS A 53 -8.88 -10.41 3.14
C LYS A 53 -7.78 -11.35 2.62
N ASP A 54 -6.88 -10.88 1.76
CA ASP A 54 -5.86 -11.65 1.04
C ASP A 54 -4.73 -10.75 0.52
N ASN A 55 -3.80 -11.29 -0.25
CA ASN A 55 -2.71 -10.53 -0.88
C ASN A 55 -3.10 -9.89 -2.23
N GLY A 56 -4.38 -9.95 -2.62
CA GLY A 56 -4.90 -9.41 -3.87
C GLY A 56 -4.96 -7.88 -3.87
N PRO A 57 -5.15 -7.28 -5.06
CA PRO A 57 -5.46 -5.86 -5.13
C PRO A 57 -6.89 -5.60 -4.65
N ILE A 58 -7.22 -4.31 -4.52
CA ILE A 58 -8.61 -3.87 -4.55
C ILE A 58 -9.29 -4.47 -5.79
N PRO A 59 -10.49 -5.08 -5.66
CA PRO A 59 -11.20 -5.66 -6.80
C PRO A 59 -11.42 -4.64 -7.94
N ASP A 60 -11.45 -5.15 -9.17
CA ASP A 60 -11.72 -4.34 -10.36
C ASP A 60 -13.00 -3.49 -10.16
N GLY A 61 -12.91 -2.19 -10.42
CA GLY A 61 -14.02 -1.24 -10.27
C GLY A 61 -14.29 -0.76 -8.84
N GLU A 62 -13.62 -1.29 -7.81
CA GLU A 62 -13.88 -0.92 -6.41
C GLU A 62 -12.95 0.18 -5.86
N PHE A 63 -11.92 0.60 -6.61
CA PHE A 63 -10.96 1.59 -6.10
C PHE A 63 -11.54 3.00 -5.92
N THR A 64 -12.75 3.27 -6.40
CA THR A 64 -13.47 4.53 -6.13
C THR A 64 -14.38 4.44 -4.90
N THR A 65 -14.39 3.31 -4.20
CA THR A 65 -15.18 3.06 -2.98
C THR A 65 -14.30 3.11 -1.72
N SER A 66 -14.88 2.93 -0.53
CA SER A 66 -14.11 2.89 0.72
C SER A 66 -13.04 1.78 0.78
N ALA A 67 -13.11 0.78 -0.12
CA ALA A 67 -12.09 -0.25 -0.31
C ALA A 67 -10.67 0.30 -0.47
N ILE A 68 -10.52 1.42 -1.20
CA ILE A 68 -9.22 2.01 -1.54
C ILE A 68 -8.48 2.63 -0.34
N THR A 69 -9.20 2.92 0.74
CA THR A 69 -8.66 3.58 1.93
C THR A 69 -7.58 2.69 2.56
N CYS A 70 -7.95 1.47 2.96
CA CYS A 70 -7.11 0.58 3.76
C CYS A 70 -7.26 -0.90 3.37
N ASN A 71 -7.61 -1.18 2.12
CA ASN A 71 -7.81 -2.52 1.56
C ASN A 71 -9.14 -3.18 1.96
N VAL A 72 -9.51 -4.25 1.27
CA VAL A 72 -10.79 -4.92 1.41
C VAL A 72 -10.82 -5.90 2.58
N GLY A 73 -11.86 -5.80 3.41
CA GLY A 73 -12.17 -6.78 4.45
C GLY A 73 -12.66 -8.10 3.85
N LYS A 74 -12.73 -9.14 4.68
CA LYS A 74 -13.26 -10.45 4.26
C LYS A 74 -14.76 -10.41 3.97
N THR A 75 -15.46 -9.49 4.64
CA THR A 75 -16.88 -9.17 4.52
C THR A 75 -17.06 -7.66 4.56
N ALA A 76 -18.23 -7.15 4.18
CA ALA A 76 -18.54 -5.73 4.27
C ALA A 76 -18.37 -5.18 5.71
N ASP A 77 -18.75 -5.95 6.72
CA ASP A 77 -18.64 -5.54 8.13
C ASP A 77 -17.20 -5.54 8.68
N THR A 78 -16.25 -6.15 7.95
CA THR A 78 -14.83 -6.17 8.31
C THR A 78 -14.00 -5.21 7.46
N GLN A 79 -14.67 -4.37 6.66
CA GLN A 79 -14.05 -3.37 5.82
C GLN A 79 -13.47 -2.21 6.64
N ASN A 80 -12.17 -1.92 6.46
CA ASN A 80 -11.50 -0.75 7.01
C ASN A 80 -11.72 -0.55 8.53
N ILE A 81 -11.67 -1.63 9.31
CA ILE A 81 -11.90 -1.58 10.76
C ILE A 81 -10.64 -1.07 11.48
N PRO A 82 -10.74 0.01 12.28
CA PRO A 82 -9.66 0.46 13.14
C PRO A 82 -9.17 -0.61 14.11
N VAL A 83 -7.90 -0.51 14.50
CA VAL A 83 -7.27 -1.42 15.46
C VAL A 83 -6.91 -0.69 16.75
N ASN A 84 -6.70 -1.42 17.84
CA ASN A 84 -6.40 -0.79 19.14
C ASN A 84 -4.89 -0.57 19.37
N ALA A 85 -4.02 -1.13 18.53
CA ALA A 85 -2.58 -1.00 18.68
C ALA A 85 -1.99 0.10 17.77
N THR A 86 -0.91 0.70 18.25
CA THR A 86 -0.08 1.65 17.51
C THR A 86 1.39 1.27 17.65
N ALA A 87 2.22 1.63 16.67
CA ALA A 87 3.68 1.60 16.81
C ALA A 87 4.20 3.01 17.09
N ILE A 88 5.15 3.14 18.02
CA ILE A 88 5.80 4.43 18.31
C ILE A 88 6.82 4.71 17.22
N VAL A 89 6.71 5.86 16.55
CA VAL A 89 7.61 6.27 15.47
C VAL A 89 8.09 7.70 15.75
N PRO A 90 9.35 7.91 16.17
CA PRO A 90 9.88 9.26 16.30
C PRO A 90 9.86 9.98 14.94
N ALA A 91 9.45 11.25 14.90
CA ALA A 91 9.52 12.06 13.69
C ALA A 91 10.97 12.13 13.16
N GLY A 92 11.12 12.15 11.84
CA GLY A 92 12.42 12.01 11.16
C GLY A 92 12.90 10.56 11.01
N THR A 93 12.22 9.58 11.62
CA THR A 93 12.55 8.16 11.44
C THR A 93 12.15 7.70 10.05
N THR A 94 13.05 6.95 9.41
CA THR A 94 12.74 6.15 8.22
C THR A 94 12.09 4.84 8.65
N VAL A 95 10.90 4.58 8.10
CA VAL A 95 10.15 3.34 8.25
C VAL A 95 10.35 2.51 6.99
N ASP A 96 10.86 1.30 7.13
CA ASP A 96 10.93 0.36 6.01
C ASP A 96 9.69 -0.54 5.99
N PHE A 97 9.01 -0.59 4.85
CA PHE A 97 7.90 -1.48 4.54
C PHE A 97 8.45 -2.73 3.88
N LEU A 98 8.51 -3.83 4.63
CA LEU A 98 8.94 -5.12 4.12
C LEU A 98 7.70 -5.82 3.56
N TRP A 99 7.63 -5.94 2.24
CA TRP A 99 6.62 -6.71 1.55
C TRP A 99 6.93 -8.20 1.63
N THR A 100 5.89 -9.03 1.46
CA THR A 100 6.11 -10.41 1.00
C THR A 100 6.89 -10.40 -0.30
N ASP A 101 7.56 -11.50 -0.63
CA ASP A 101 8.38 -11.60 -1.84
C ASP A 101 7.62 -11.12 -3.09
N TRP A 102 7.98 -9.93 -3.57
CA TRP A 102 7.29 -9.22 -4.64
C TRP A 102 7.99 -9.52 -5.96
N GLN A 103 7.78 -10.73 -6.49
CA GLN A 103 8.32 -11.14 -7.79
C GLN A 103 7.38 -10.77 -8.96
N SER A 104 6.51 -9.78 -8.75
CA SER A 104 5.41 -9.49 -9.64
C SER A 104 5.80 -8.68 -10.88
N ASP A 105 5.09 -8.92 -11.99
CA ASP A 105 5.15 -8.09 -13.20
C ASP A 105 4.10 -6.98 -13.17
N HIS A 106 4.11 -6.16 -12.12
CA HIS A 106 3.12 -5.08 -11.91
C HIS A 106 3.84 -3.72 -11.92
N PRO A 107 4.14 -3.15 -13.09
CA PRO A 107 4.82 -1.85 -13.19
C PRO A 107 3.94 -0.73 -12.66
N GLY A 108 4.52 0.16 -11.86
CA GLY A 108 3.85 1.35 -11.39
C GLY A 108 4.52 1.97 -10.16
N PRO A 109 3.91 3.00 -9.58
CA PRO A 109 4.50 3.73 -8.45
C PRO A 109 4.30 3.02 -7.12
N ILE A 110 5.08 3.46 -6.14
CA ILE A 110 4.92 3.17 -4.72
C ILE A 110 4.71 4.50 -3.99
N MET A 111 3.67 4.60 -3.18
CA MET A 111 3.28 5.85 -2.51
C MET A 111 3.00 5.63 -1.02
N THR A 112 3.33 6.63 -0.21
CA THR A 112 3.10 6.60 1.24
C THR A 112 2.44 7.90 1.71
N TYR A 113 1.41 7.76 2.52
CA TYR A 113 0.56 8.84 3.02
C TYR A 113 0.44 8.80 4.54
N LEU A 114 0.17 9.96 5.12
CA LEU A 114 -0.27 10.12 6.51
C LEU A 114 -1.66 10.75 6.55
N ALA A 115 -2.49 10.29 7.49
CA ALA A 115 -3.68 10.99 7.93
C ALA A 115 -3.64 11.15 9.45
N LYS A 116 -3.85 12.38 9.95
CA LYS A 116 -3.91 12.65 11.39
C LYS A 116 -5.23 12.13 11.94
N CYS A 117 -5.17 11.33 13.00
CA CYS A 117 -6.37 10.94 13.74
C CYS A 117 -6.86 12.12 14.59
N PRO A 118 -8.16 12.47 14.59
CA PRO A 118 -8.69 13.59 15.39
C PRO A 118 -8.57 13.36 16.89
N GLY A 119 -8.46 12.09 17.30
CA GLY A 119 -8.10 11.62 18.63
C GLY A 119 -7.33 10.32 18.48
N SER A 120 -7.82 9.23 19.09
CA SER A 120 -7.26 7.90 18.85
C SER A 120 -7.61 7.39 17.46
N CYS A 121 -6.65 6.74 16.81
CA CYS A 121 -6.87 6.03 15.55
C CYS A 121 -7.77 4.80 15.72
N SER A 122 -7.92 4.27 16.94
CA SER A 122 -8.76 3.10 17.24
C SER A 122 -10.26 3.30 17.01
N THR A 123 -10.70 4.53 16.78
CA THR A 123 -12.11 4.87 16.50
C THR A 123 -12.28 5.62 15.18
N PHE A 124 -11.24 5.75 14.36
CA PHE A 124 -11.25 6.65 13.20
C PHE A 124 -11.07 5.90 11.89
N LYS A 125 -12.06 5.91 10.98
CA LYS A 125 -11.99 5.15 9.71
C LYS A 125 -11.15 5.80 8.61
N ALA A 126 -11.01 7.13 8.60
CA ALA A 126 -10.23 7.88 7.61
C ALA A 126 -10.67 7.68 6.13
N ASP A 127 -11.95 7.39 5.90
CA ASP A 127 -12.56 7.15 4.59
C ASP A 127 -13.38 8.37 4.08
N SER A 128 -13.17 9.54 4.67
CA SER A 128 -13.85 10.79 4.29
C SER A 128 -12.96 12.01 4.51
N GLY A 129 -13.20 13.04 3.67
CA GLY A 129 -12.51 14.32 3.73
C GLY A 129 -11.10 14.32 3.12
N ASN A 130 -10.55 15.52 2.96
CA ASN A 130 -9.26 15.77 2.32
C ASN A 130 -8.09 15.67 3.31
N ILE A 131 -7.91 14.48 3.89
CA ILE A 131 -7.05 14.25 5.06
C ILE A 131 -5.75 13.48 4.76
N TRP A 132 -5.64 12.87 3.57
CA TRP A 132 -4.49 12.06 3.22
C TRP A 132 -3.40 12.91 2.59
N VAL A 133 -2.30 13.09 3.32
CA VAL A 133 -1.13 13.83 2.85
C VAL A 133 -0.06 12.85 2.41
N LYS A 134 0.33 12.91 1.14
CA LYS A 134 1.45 12.14 0.61
C LYS A 134 2.73 12.62 1.28
N ILE A 135 3.54 11.70 1.79
CA ILE A 135 4.89 12.01 2.35
C ILE A 135 6.01 11.42 1.51
N GLN A 136 5.70 10.46 0.64
CA GLN A 136 6.64 9.91 -0.32
C GLN A 136 5.94 9.35 -1.55
N GLU A 137 6.63 9.47 -2.69
CA GLU A 137 6.36 8.70 -3.90
C GLU A 137 7.67 8.27 -4.57
N ASP A 138 7.61 7.17 -5.30
CA ASP A 138 8.53 6.86 -6.39
C ASP A 138 7.71 6.23 -7.53
N GLY A 139 7.97 6.67 -8.76
CA GLY A 139 7.19 6.31 -9.94
C GLY A 139 8.04 5.68 -11.02
N TYR A 140 7.97 6.25 -12.22
CA TYR A 140 8.86 5.91 -13.33
C TYR A 140 10.07 6.84 -13.34
N ASP A 141 11.26 6.26 -13.44
CA ASP A 141 12.52 6.97 -13.60
C ASP A 141 13.38 6.25 -14.65
N ALA A 142 13.55 6.86 -15.83
CA ALA A 142 14.32 6.30 -16.94
C ALA A 142 15.81 6.09 -16.62
N THR A 143 16.33 6.73 -15.56
CA THR A 143 17.72 6.59 -15.12
C THR A 143 17.93 5.35 -14.24
N LYS A 144 16.84 4.68 -13.83
CA LYS A 144 16.87 3.49 -12.96
C LYS A 144 16.66 2.22 -13.77
N ASN A 145 17.16 1.11 -13.24
CA ASN A 145 16.95 -0.21 -13.82
C ASN A 145 16.43 -1.19 -12.76
N PRO A 146 15.19 -1.71 -12.89
CA PRO A 146 14.15 -1.30 -13.85
C PRO A 146 13.59 0.10 -13.56
N PRO A 147 12.94 0.77 -14.53
CA PRO A 147 12.54 2.18 -14.40
C PRO A 147 11.31 2.40 -13.53
N TRP A 148 10.43 1.41 -13.38
CA TRP A 148 9.28 1.49 -12.47
C TRP A 148 9.65 1.11 -11.03
N ALA A 149 9.21 1.90 -10.06
CA ALA A 149 9.47 1.69 -8.64
C ALA A 149 9.08 0.29 -8.14
N SER A 150 7.86 -0.17 -8.45
CA SER A 150 7.39 -1.52 -8.08
C SER A 150 8.25 -2.66 -8.68
N LYS A 151 8.86 -2.44 -9.84
CA LYS A 151 9.77 -3.41 -10.47
C LYS A 151 11.16 -3.41 -9.81
N ARG A 152 11.55 -2.33 -9.13
CA ARG A 152 12.78 -2.28 -8.32
C ARG A 152 12.62 -2.96 -6.97
N LEU A 153 11.40 -3.07 -6.45
CA LEU A 153 11.12 -3.67 -5.14
C LEU A 153 11.82 -5.03 -4.91
N PRO A 154 11.80 -6.02 -5.83
CA PRO A 154 12.55 -7.27 -5.65
C PRO A 154 14.08 -7.09 -5.57
N THR A 155 14.65 -6.04 -6.16
CA THR A 155 16.10 -5.76 -6.11
C THR A 155 16.58 -5.22 -4.76
N VAL A 156 15.64 -4.83 -3.89
CA VAL A 156 15.88 -4.31 -2.55
C VAL A 156 15.21 -5.20 -1.48
N ASN A 157 15.25 -6.52 -1.69
CA ASN A 157 14.66 -7.53 -0.80
C ASN A 157 13.19 -7.25 -0.47
N SER A 158 12.42 -6.83 -1.48
CA SER A 158 11.01 -6.45 -1.35
C SER A 158 10.75 -5.39 -0.27
N THR A 159 11.69 -4.47 -0.08
CA THR A 159 11.62 -3.43 0.96
C THR A 159 11.54 -2.04 0.33
N TRP A 160 10.61 -1.22 0.81
CA TRP A 160 10.53 0.19 0.43
C TRP A 160 10.52 1.08 1.66
N SER A 161 11.17 2.24 1.63
CA SER A 161 11.33 3.07 2.83
C SER A 161 10.50 4.34 2.71
N ALA A 162 9.98 4.86 3.83
CA ALA A 162 9.55 6.25 3.92
C ALA A 162 9.87 6.96 5.23
N THR A 163 10.26 8.23 5.12
CA THR A 163 10.65 9.04 6.28
C THR A 163 9.48 9.84 6.80
N ILE A 164 9.17 9.67 8.09
CA ILE A 164 8.18 10.53 8.77
C ILE A 164 8.77 11.95 8.85
N PRO A 165 8.07 13.00 8.38
CA PRO A 165 8.62 14.36 8.38
C PRO A 165 9.05 14.80 9.79
N LYS A 166 10.28 15.32 9.93
CA LYS A 166 10.87 15.68 11.24
C LYS A 166 10.10 16.80 11.95
N THR A 167 9.45 17.69 11.19
CA THR A 167 8.70 18.85 11.69
C THR A 167 7.24 18.52 12.02
N LEU A 168 6.78 17.30 11.72
CA LEU A 168 5.41 16.85 11.95
C LEU A 168 5.08 16.90 13.45
N GLN A 169 3.89 17.41 13.79
CA GLN A 169 3.40 17.42 15.16
C GLN A 169 3.20 16.01 15.73
N ASN A 170 3.39 15.86 17.04
CA ASN A 170 3.14 14.60 17.73
C ASN A 170 1.66 14.17 17.66
N GLY A 171 1.42 12.87 17.85
CA GLY A 171 0.08 12.29 18.01
C GLY A 171 -0.13 11.03 17.19
N GLU A 172 -1.37 10.53 17.18
CA GLU A 172 -1.72 9.34 16.41
C GLU A 172 -2.05 9.67 14.95
N TYR A 173 -1.53 8.83 14.04
CA TYR A 173 -1.70 8.90 12.59
C TYR A 173 -1.97 7.51 12.01
N ILE A 174 -2.65 7.49 10.86
CA ILE A 174 -2.69 6.32 9.99
C ILE A 174 -1.62 6.52 8.91
N LEU A 175 -0.67 5.59 8.86
CA LEU A 175 0.36 5.45 7.84
C LEU A 175 -0.15 4.50 6.76
N ARG A 176 -0.48 5.05 5.59
CA ARG A 176 -0.98 4.29 4.45
C ARG A 176 0.13 4.12 3.42
N HIS A 177 0.45 2.88 3.07
CA HIS A 177 1.45 2.56 2.05
C HIS A 177 0.79 1.76 0.94
N GLU A 178 1.11 2.05 -0.31
CA GLU A 178 0.51 1.37 -1.45
C GLU A 178 1.46 1.17 -2.63
N ILE A 179 1.21 0.09 -3.36
CA ILE A 179 1.66 -0.12 -4.74
C ILE A 179 0.45 0.08 -5.65
N LEU A 180 0.64 0.78 -6.77
CA LEU A 180 -0.31 0.85 -7.87
C LEU A 180 0.28 0.11 -9.08
N GLY A 181 -0.32 -1.01 -9.47
CA GLY A 181 0.03 -1.78 -10.67
C GLY A 181 -0.76 -1.30 -11.89
N LEU A 182 -0.04 -0.95 -12.96
CA LEU A 182 -0.58 -0.34 -14.18
C LEU A 182 -0.62 -1.30 -15.38
N GLN A 183 -0.30 -2.59 -15.19
CA GLN A 183 -0.32 -3.61 -16.25
C GLN A 183 -1.67 -3.76 -16.96
N ARG A 184 -2.76 -3.31 -16.34
CA ARG A 184 -4.13 -3.35 -16.85
C ARG A 184 -4.79 -1.95 -16.87
N ALA A 185 -3.98 -0.89 -16.78
CA ALA A 185 -4.43 0.49 -16.69
C ALA A 185 -5.00 1.08 -17.99
N THR A 186 -4.97 0.34 -19.11
CA THR A 186 -5.65 0.75 -20.35
C THR A 186 -7.15 0.48 -20.30
N GLU A 187 -7.63 -0.21 -19.27
CA GLU A 187 -9.04 -0.54 -19.08
C GLU A 187 -9.56 0.16 -17.81
N SER A 188 -10.64 0.92 -17.97
CA SER A 188 -11.25 1.69 -16.88
C SER A 188 -11.56 0.77 -15.68
N GLY A 189 -11.12 1.16 -14.49
CA GLY A 189 -11.40 0.40 -13.27
C GLY A 189 -10.46 -0.79 -13.02
N ARG A 190 -9.50 -1.10 -13.91
CA ARG A 190 -8.68 -2.33 -13.81
C ARG A 190 -7.24 -2.11 -13.33
N ALA A 191 -6.84 -0.88 -13.05
CA ALA A 191 -5.58 -0.60 -12.34
C ALA A 191 -5.61 -1.23 -10.93
N GLN A 192 -4.51 -1.83 -10.51
CA GLN A 192 -4.47 -2.69 -9.32
C GLN A 192 -3.81 -1.98 -8.15
N PHE A 193 -4.60 -1.63 -7.13
CA PHE A 193 -4.11 -0.98 -5.92
C PHE A 193 -3.88 -1.99 -4.80
N TYR A 194 -2.76 -1.87 -4.09
CA TYR A 194 -2.39 -2.70 -2.94
C TYR A 194 -2.16 -1.81 -1.71
N PRO A 195 -3.19 -1.19 -1.12
CA PRO A 195 -3.02 -0.36 0.06
C PRO A 195 -2.88 -1.22 1.32
N ALA A 196 -2.16 -0.70 2.31
CA ALA A 196 -2.19 -1.16 3.69
C ALA A 196 -2.15 0.05 4.64
N CYS A 197 -2.93 -0.01 5.72
CA CYS A 197 -2.98 1.05 6.73
C CYS A 197 -2.45 0.56 8.07
N HIS A 198 -1.46 1.27 8.60
CA HIS A 198 -0.80 0.99 9.86
C HIS A 198 -1.01 2.17 10.83
N GLN A 199 -1.43 1.91 12.05
CA GLN A 199 -1.58 2.95 13.06
C GLN A 199 -0.25 3.20 13.76
N ILE A 200 0.15 4.47 13.83
CA ILE A 200 1.40 4.89 14.46
C ILE A 200 1.15 6.05 15.42
N THR A 201 1.97 6.13 16.45
CA THR A 201 2.06 7.27 17.36
C THR A 201 3.37 7.99 17.08
N VAL A 202 3.27 9.18 16.49
CA VAL A 202 4.43 10.03 16.21
C VAL A 202 4.87 10.75 17.46
N THR A 203 6.17 10.66 17.78
CA THR A 203 6.81 11.28 18.95
C THR A 203 8.02 12.11 18.52
N ASN A 204 8.57 12.94 19.41
CA ASN A 204 9.77 13.77 19.16
C ASN A 204 9.69 14.62 17.87
N GLY A 205 8.48 15.02 17.49
CA GLY A 205 8.19 15.86 16.34
C GLY A 205 8.26 17.36 16.62
N GLY A 206 7.87 18.13 15.61
CA GLY A 206 7.78 19.59 15.67
C GLY A 206 6.35 20.07 15.98
N THR A 207 5.98 21.20 15.41
CA THR A 207 4.67 21.85 15.59
C THR A 207 3.84 21.89 14.30
N LYS A 208 4.36 21.40 13.17
CA LYS A 208 3.64 21.49 11.90
C LYS A 208 2.52 20.46 11.85
N ALA A 209 1.29 20.94 11.67
CA ALA A 209 0.18 20.09 11.27
C ALA A 209 0.35 19.61 9.83
N LEU A 210 -0.27 18.47 9.51
CA LEU A 210 -0.44 18.06 8.12
C LEU A 210 -1.23 19.15 7.37
N PRO A 211 -0.80 19.56 6.15
CA PRO A 211 -1.62 20.42 5.31
C PRO A 211 -2.91 19.72 4.87
N THR A 212 -3.81 20.44 4.20
CA THR A 212 -4.93 19.80 3.51
C THR A 212 -4.39 18.82 2.48
N GLY A 213 -4.85 17.57 2.57
CA GLY A 213 -4.45 16.48 1.69
C GLY A 213 -5.48 16.22 0.59
N ILE A 214 -5.59 14.96 0.21
CA ILE A 214 -6.60 14.45 -0.71
C ILE A 214 -7.60 13.54 0.02
N ALA A 215 -8.75 13.30 -0.60
CA ALA A 215 -9.70 12.29 -0.20
C ALA A 215 -9.37 10.93 -0.84
N ILE A 216 -9.33 9.89 -0.01
CA ILE A 216 -9.17 8.49 -0.42
C ILE A 216 -10.26 7.73 0.36
N PRO A 217 -11.37 7.33 -0.28
CA PRO A 217 -11.75 7.53 -1.68
C PRO A 217 -12.05 8.99 -2.05
N GLY A 218 -12.01 9.31 -3.34
CA GLY A 218 -12.44 10.61 -3.88
C GLY A 218 -11.52 11.12 -4.99
N ASN A 219 -10.28 11.47 -4.66
CA ASN A 219 -9.35 12.06 -5.62
C ASN A 219 -8.77 11.05 -6.62
N TYR A 220 -8.74 9.76 -6.28
CA TYR A 220 -8.45 8.69 -7.26
C TYR A 220 -9.70 8.45 -8.10
N THR A 221 -9.62 8.74 -9.40
CA THR A 221 -10.74 8.62 -10.34
C THR A 221 -10.44 7.63 -11.46
N LEU A 222 -11.48 7.13 -12.11
CA LEU A 222 -11.39 6.19 -13.24
C LEU A 222 -10.60 6.76 -14.44
N THR A 223 -10.50 8.09 -14.54
CA THR A 223 -9.89 8.82 -15.65
C THR A 223 -8.64 9.60 -15.22
N ASP A 224 -8.13 9.39 -14.01
CA ASP A 224 -6.91 10.05 -13.56
C ASP A 224 -5.76 9.62 -14.51
N PRO A 225 -4.99 10.56 -15.11
CA PRO A 225 -3.94 10.23 -16.06
C PRO A 225 -2.77 9.44 -15.44
N GLY A 226 -2.66 9.39 -14.11
CA GLY A 226 -1.74 8.52 -13.37
C GLY A 226 -2.31 7.12 -13.07
N ILE A 227 -3.60 6.87 -13.36
CA ILE A 227 -4.30 5.59 -13.10
C ILE A 227 -4.76 4.92 -14.40
N MET A 228 -5.24 5.70 -15.38
CA MET A 228 -5.72 5.23 -16.68
C MET A 228 -4.73 5.64 -17.78
N LEU A 229 -3.85 4.71 -18.18
CA LEU A 229 -2.79 4.94 -19.17
C LEU A 229 -2.26 3.63 -19.79
N GLU A 230 -1.57 3.74 -20.93
CA GLU A 230 -0.68 2.68 -21.42
C GLU A 230 0.72 2.87 -20.82
N TYR A 231 1.08 2.05 -19.83
CA TYR A 231 2.34 2.18 -19.10
C TYR A 231 3.57 1.99 -19.99
N ARG A 232 3.46 1.26 -21.10
CA ARG A 232 4.57 1.02 -22.05
C ARG A 232 4.96 2.25 -22.85
N GLU A 233 4.08 3.25 -22.93
CA GLU A 233 4.38 4.52 -23.58
C GLU A 233 5.18 5.47 -22.67
N ILE A 234 5.22 5.21 -21.36
CA ILE A 234 5.97 6.03 -20.40
C ILE A 234 7.47 5.87 -20.67
N SER A 235 8.14 7.01 -20.77
CA SER A 235 9.56 7.11 -21.14
C SER A 235 10.17 8.41 -20.62
N ALA A 236 11.47 8.62 -20.85
CA ALA A 236 12.14 9.87 -20.52
C ALA A 236 11.47 11.10 -21.19
N THR A 237 10.90 10.93 -22.39
CA THR A 237 10.22 12.00 -23.14
C THR A 237 8.70 12.05 -22.91
N LYS A 238 8.13 11.01 -22.28
CA LYS A 238 6.72 10.94 -21.89
C LYS A 238 6.64 10.64 -20.39
N PRO A 239 6.84 11.65 -19.53
CA PRO A 239 6.98 11.44 -18.10
C PRO A 239 5.67 11.00 -17.46
N TYR A 240 5.79 10.23 -16.38
CA TYR A 240 4.66 9.77 -15.56
C TYR A 240 4.58 10.60 -14.27
N THR A 241 3.34 10.93 -13.87
CA THR A 241 3.06 11.57 -12.57
C THR A 241 2.20 10.62 -11.73
N PRO A 242 2.68 10.13 -10.58
CA PRO A 242 1.85 9.35 -9.66
C PRO A 242 0.60 10.14 -9.23
N PRO A 243 -0.57 9.49 -9.08
CA PRO A 243 -1.79 10.17 -8.65
C PRO A 243 -1.68 10.67 -7.21
N GLY A 244 -2.54 11.60 -6.82
CA GLY A 244 -2.66 12.04 -5.41
C GLY A 244 -1.70 13.14 -4.94
N GLY A 245 -1.27 14.01 -5.86
CA GLY A 245 -0.48 15.21 -5.53
C GLY A 245 1.00 14.92 -5.24
N ARG A 246 1.77 15.95 -4.87
CA ARG A 246 3.21 15.82 -4.56
C ARG A 246 3.43 15.52 -3.08
N PRO A 247 4.55 14.85 -2.71
CA PRO A 247 4.92 14.66 -1.32
C PRO A 247 5.09 15.98 -0.56
N TRP A 248 4.53 16.03 0.64
CA TRP A 248 4.81 17.06 1.64
C TRP A 248 6.07 16.66 2.44
N THR A 249 7.04 17.57 2.51
CA THR A 249 8.37 17.29 3.09
C THR A 249 8.55 17.82 4.51
N GLY A 250 7.52 18.41 5.12
CA GLY A 250 7.56 18.94 6.49
C GLY A 250 7.71 20.45 6.57
#